data_AF-G9KUK7-F1
#
_entry.id   AF-G9KUK7-F1
#
_cell.length_a   1.000
_cell.length_b   1.000
_cell.length_c   1.000
_cell.angle_alpha   90.00
_cell.angle_beta   90.00
_cell.angle_gamma   90.00
#
_symmetry.space_group_name_H-M   'P 1'
#
loop_
_entity.id
_entity.type
_entity.pdbx_description
1 polymer ?
#
loop_
_entity_poly.entity_id
_entity_poly.type
_entity_poly.pdbx_seq_one_letter_code
_entity_poly.pdbx_strand_id
1 'polypeptide(L)'
;VLFVNSVDMESLTGPQAISKATSETLAADPTPAATIVHFKVSAQGITLTDNQRKLFFRRHYPLNTVTFCDLDPQERKWMKTEGGVPAKLFGFVARKQGSTTDNACHLFAELDPNQPASAIVNFVSKVMLNAGQK
;
A
#
# COMPACT_ATOMS: atom_id res chain seq x y z
N VAL A 1 2.76 -9.85 -1.64
CA VAL A 1 1.62 -9.24 -0.91
C VAL A 1 0.40 -9.24 -1.81
N LEU A 2 -0.78 -8.98 -1.26
CA LEU A 2 -1.98 -8.72 -2.05
C LEU A 2 -2.12 -7.21 -2.25
N PHE A 3 -2.25 -6.76 -3.49
CA PHE A 3 -2.76 -5.42 -3.80
C PHE A 3 -4.28 -5.46 -3.64
N VAL A 4 -4.82 -4.60 -2.78
CA VAL A 4 -6.25 -4.58 -2.46
C VAL A 4 -6.92 -3.46 -3.23
N ASN A 5 -6.46 -2.23 -3.06
CA ASN A 5 -7.07 -1.07 -3.69
C ASN A 5 -6.09 0.11 -3.77
N SER A 6 -6.44 1.12 -4.57
CA SER A 6 -5.79 2.42 -4.60
C SER A 6 -6.85 3.50 -4.50
N VAL A 7 -6.79 4.31 -3.45
CA VAL A 7 -7.83 5.29 -3.14
C VAL A 7 -7.25 6.71 -3.26
N ASP A 8 -8.02 7.60 -3.90
CA ASP A 8 -7.66 9.01 -4.02
C ASP A 8 -7.77 9.70 -2.66
N MET A 9 -6.71 10.41 -2.30
CA MET A 9 -6.63 11.08 -1.01
C MET A 9 -6.69 12.60 -1.14
N GLU A 10 -6.71 13.15 -2.36
CA GLU A 10 -6.52 14.60 -2.56
C GLU A 10 -5.30 15.05 -1.72
N SER A 11 -5.44 16.07 -0.88
CA SER A 11 -4.36 16.55 0.00
C SER A 11 -4.14 15.72 1.28
N LEU A 12 -4.99 14.71 1.57
CA LEU A 12 -4.90 13.89 2.78
C LEU A 12 -3.64 13.01 2.77
N THR A 13 -2.98 12.89 3.92
CA THR A 13 -1.72 12.15 4.08
C THR A 13 -1.63 11.41 5.41
N GLY A 14 -0.51 10.74 5.65
CA GLY A 14 -0.19 10.15 6.95
C GLY A 14 -1.12 9.01 7.37
N PRO A 15 -1.25 8.76 8.70
CA PRO A 15 -2.13 7.72 9.23
C PRO A 15 -3.61 7.90 8.84
N GLN A 16 -4.06 9.15 8.67
CA GLN A 16 -5.44 9.45 8.30
C GLN A 16 -5.76 8.98 6.87
N ALA A 17 -4.83 9.14 5.93
CA ALA A 17 -5.00 8.64 4.57
C ALA A 17 -5.13 7.11 4.53
N ILE A 18 -4.31 6.38 5.31
CA ILE A 18 -4.43 4.92 5.41
C ILE A 18 -5.77 4.55 6.04
N SER A 19 -6.16 5.20 7.14
CA SER A 19 -7.43 4.92 7.81
C SER A 19 -8.63 5.13 6.88
N LYS A 20 -8.66 6.26 6.14
CA LYS A 20 -9.69 6.58 5.15
C LYS A 20 -9.73 5.54 4.04
N ALA A 21 -8.58 5.25 3.42
CA ALA A 21 -8.49 4.27 2.34
C ALA A 21 -9.02 2.90 2.79
N THR A 22 -8.68 2.48 4.01
CA THR A 22 -9.12 1.18 4.54
C THR A 22 -10.63 1.19 4.76
N SER A 23 -11.19 2.25 5.33
CA SER A 23 -12.65 2.38 5.51
C SER A 23 -13.38 2.30 4.18
N GLU A 24 -12.95 3.07 3.17
CA GLU A 24 -13.58 3.06 1.85
C GLU A 24 -13.44 1.70 1.15
N THR A 25 -12.28 1.06 1.28
CA THR A 25 -12.01 -0.24 0.66
C THR A 25 -12.82 -1.37 1.30
N LEU A 26 -13.02 -1.35 2.62
CA LEU A 26 -13.81 -2.36 3.33
C LEU A 26 -15.32 -2.15 3.18
N ALA A 27 -15.75 -0.91 2.94
CA ALA A 27 -17.16 -0.56 2.70
C ALA A 27 -17.56 -0.67 1.21
N ALA A 28 -16.60 -0.86 0.31
CA ALA A 28 -16.86 -0.93 -1.12
C ALA A 28 -17.69 -2.16 -1.50
N ASP A 29 -18.73 -1.94 -2.31
CA ASP A 29 -19.61 -2.96 -2.87
C ASP A 29 -19.67 -2.80 -4.40
N PRO A 30 -19.19 -3.77 -5.20
CA PRO A 30 -18.60 -5.04 -4.76
C PRO A 30 -17.20 -4.85 -4.13
N THR A 31 -16.86 -5.74 -3.20
CA THR A 31 -15.54 -5.79 -2.57
C THR A 31 -14.43 -5.91 -3.64
N PRO A 32 -13.35 -5.09 -3.56
CA PRO A 32 -12.27 -5.14 -4.54
C PRO A 32 -11.62 -6.52 -4.67
N ALA A 33 -11.38 -6.95 -5.90
CA ALA A 33 -10.70 -8.21 -6.20
C ALA A 33 -9.19 -8.09 -5.94
N ALA A 34 -8.78 -8.47 -4.72
CA ALA A 34 -7.38 -8.43 -4.32
C ALA A 34 -6.50 -9.31 -5.24
N THR A 35 -5.38 -8.76 -5.71
CA THR A 35 -4.49 -9.41 -6.68
C THR A 35 -3.10 -9.61 -6.08
N ILE A 36 -2.48 -10.77 -6.31
CA ILE A 36 -1.11 -11.03 -5.88
C ILE A 36 -0.16 -10.15 -6.68
N VAL A 37 0.63 -9.34 -5.97
CA VAL A 37 1.68 -8.51 -6.58
C VAL A 37 3.03 -8.76 -5.92
N HIS A 38 4.07 -8.65 -6.74
CA HIS A 38 5.43 -8.56 -6.28
C HIS A 38 5.71 -7.13 -5.82
N PHE A 39 6.12 -6.98 -4.56
CA PHE A 39 6.40 -5.70 -3.91
C PHE A 39 7.89 -5.59 -3.67
N LYS A 40 8.58 -4.77 -4.48
CA LYS A 40 10.02 -4.55 -4.38
C LYS A 40 10.29 -3.15 -3.85
N VAL A 41 11.08 -3.06 -2.79
CA VAL A 41 11.56 -1.80 -2.22
C VAL A 41 13.05 -1.65 -2.53
N SER A 42 13.47 -0.45 -2.88
CA SER A 42 14.85 -0.10 -3.22
C SER A 42 15.12 1.36 -2.92
N ALA A 43 16.38 1.79 -2.99
CA ALA A 43 16.75 3.21 -2.84
C ALA A 43 16.08 4.12 -3.88
N GLN A 44 15.66 3.58 -5.03
CA GLN A 44 14.94 4.32 -6.08
C GLN A 44 13.44 4.49 -5.77
N GLY A 45 12.89 3.68 -4.87
CA GLY A 45 11.47 3.69 -4.51
C GLY A 45 10.84 2.29 -4.48
N ILE A 46 9.51 2.27 -4.62
CA ILE A 46 8.68 1.07 -4.55
C ILE A 46 8.27 0.66 -5.96
N THR A 47 8.39 -0.63 -6.28
CA THR A 47 7.93 -1.20 -7.54
C THR A 47 6.93 -2.31 -7.27
N LEU A 48 5.76 -2.20 -7.88
CA LEU A 48 4.71 -3.22 -7.88
C LEU A 48 4.67 -3.90 -9.23
N THR A 49 4.63 -5.22 -9.25
CA THR A 49 4.45 -6.01 -10.49
C THR A 49 3.31 -6.99 -10.28
N ASP A 50 2.29 -6.90 -11.14
CA ASP A 50 1.22 -7.89 -11.22
C ASP A 50 1.55 -8.82 -12.39
N ASN A 51 2.06 -10.01 -12.06
CA ASN A 51 2.49 -10.99 -13.04
C ASN A 51 1.30 -11.60 -13.82
N GLN A 52 0.08 -11.54 -13.25
CA GLN A 52 -1.12 -12.03 -13.90
C GLN A 52 -1.75 -10.98 -14.82
N ARG A 53 -1.24 -9.73 -14.80
CA ARG A 53 -1.70 -8.59 -15.61
C ARG A 53 -3.21 -8.34 -15.51
N LYS A 54 -3.77 -8.55 -14.32
CA LYS A 54 -5.21 -8.36 -14.06
C LYS A 54 -5.54 -6.89 -13.89
N LEU A 55 -4.69 -6.13 -13.20
CA LEU A 55 -4.93 -4.73 -12.86
C LEU A 55 -3.93 -3.78 -13.53
N PHE A 56 -2.67 -4.17 -13.59
CA PHE A 56 -1.59 -3.44 -14.25
C PHE A 56 -0.45 -4.40 -14.57
N PHE A 57 0.52 -4.00 -15.39
CA PHE A 57 1.73 -4.81 -15.57
C PHE A 57 2.77 -4.47 -14.50
N ARG A 58 3.13 -3.18 -14.40
CA ARG A 58 4.13 -2.68 -13.46
C ARG A 58 3.86 -1.22 -13.11
N ARG A 59 3.95 -0.87 -11.83
CA ARG A 59 3.92 0.52 -11.35
C ARG A 59 5.17 0.80 -10.51
N HIS A 60 5.78 1.96 -10.73
CA HIS A 60 6.92 2.40 -9.95
C HIS A 60 6.59 3.73 -9.28
N TYR A 61 6.80 3.80 -7.97
CA TYR A 61 6.62 4.98 -7.15
C TYR A 61 8.00 5.41 -6.67
N PRO A 62 8.54 6.51 -7.24
CA PRO A 62 9.83 7.04 -6.82
C PRO A 62 9.84 7.34 -5.32
N LEU A 63 10.97 7.14 -4.66
CA LEU A 63 11.05 7.27 -3.20
C LEU A 63 10.62 8.66 -2.70
N ASN A 64 10.94 9.72 -3.44
CA ASN A 64 10.56 11.10 -3.12
C ASN A 64 9.05 11.39 -3.22
N THR A 65 8.27 10.51 -3.86
CA THR A 65 6.81 10.60 -3.90
C THR A 65 6.16 9.86 -2.74
N VAL A 66 6.82 8.86 -2.15
CA VAL A 66 6.27 8.10 -1.03
C VAL A 66 6.40 8.95 0.23
N THR A 67 5.27 9.40 0.77
CA THR A 67 5.24 10.35 1.90
C THR A 67 4.97 9.68 3.23
N PHE A 68 4.34 8.50 3.22
CA PHE A 68 4.01 7.76 4.42
C PHE A 68 3.85 6.27 4.11
N CYS A 69 4.21 5.38 5.05
CA CYS A 69 3.95 3.95 4.94
C CYS A 69 3.78 3.35 6.33
N ASP A 70 2.64 2.70 6.59
CA ASP A 70 2.36 2.08 7.88
C ASP A 70 1.27 0.99 7.77
N LEU A 71 1.04 0.29 8.87
CA LEU A 71 -0.12 -0.59 9.07
C LEU A 71 -1.42 0.24 9.15
N ASP A 72 -2.56 -0.43 9.02
CA ASP A 72 -3.84 0.20 9.34
C ASP A 72 -3.87 0.62 10.82
N PRO A 73 -4.08 1.91 11.15
CA PRO A 73 -4.04 2.39 12.55
C PRO A 73 -5.13 1.80 13.44
N GLN A 74 -6.18 1.23 12.84
CA GLN A 74 -7.29 0.57 13.55
C GLN A 74 -7.13 -0.96 13.59
N GLU A 75 -5.99 -1.48 13.14
CA GLU A 75 -5.66 -2.91 13.09
C GLU A 75 -6.71 -3.79 12.40
N ARG A 76 -7.46 -3.20 11.45
CA ARG A 76 -8.45 -3.93 10.67
C ARG A 76 -7.75 -4.91 9.73
N LYS A 77 -8.48 -5.96 9.36
CA LYS A 77 -7.96 -7.07 8.56
C LYS A 77 -8.71 -7.20 7.26
N TRP A 78 -7.99 -7.58 6.22
CA TRP A 78 -8.57 -7.99 4.95
C TRP A 78 -9.17 -9.38 5.09
N MET A 79 -10.47 -9.50 4.83
CA MET A 79 -11.17 -10.77 4.78
C MET A 79 -11.11 -11.31 3.35
N LYS A 80 -10.40 -12.42 3.15
CA LYS A 80 -10.37 -13.08 1.84
C LYS A 80 -11.78 -13.63 1.55
N THR A 81 -12.25 -13.48 0.31
CA THR A 81 -13.60 -13.87 -0.12
C THR A 81 -13.91 -15.37 0.00
N GLU A 82 -12.93 -16.22 0.32
CA GLU A 82 -13.08 -17.67 0.40
C GLU A 82 -12.54 -18.27 1.71
N GLY A 83 -13.07 -17.85 2.87
CA GLY A 83 -12.78 -18.50 4.16
C GLY A 83 -11.31 -18.44 4.60
N GLY A 84 -10.51 -17.57 3.98
CA GLY A 84 -9.09 -17.42 4.28
C GLY A 84 -8.86 -16.71 5.61
N VAL A 85 -7.69 -16.96 6.20
CA VAL A 85 -7.26 -16.30 7.43
C VAL A 85 -7.24 -14.78 7.23
N PRO A 86 -7.82 -13.99 8.16
CA PRO A 86 -7.77 -12.53 8.13
C PRO A 86 -6.33 -12.02 8.01
N ALA A 87 -6.05 -11.20 7.00
CA ALA A 87 -4.71 -10.70 6.72
C ALA A 87 -4.53 -9.27 7.22
N LYS A 88 -3.36 -8.96 7.80
CA LYS A 88 -3.04 -7.59 8.24
C LYS A 88 -3.02 -6.64 7.04
N LEU A 89 -3.66 -5.48 7.21
CA LEU A 89 -3.65 -4.40 6.24
C LEU A 89 -2.49 -3.44 6.51
N PHE A 90 -1.88 -2.98 5.42
CA PHE A 90 -0.92 -1.89 5.44
C PHE A 90 -1.05 -1.08 4.16
N GLY A 91 -0.53 0.13 4.17
CA GLY A 91 -0.55 0.99 2.99
C GLY A 91 0.65 1.89 2.92
N PHE A 92 0.85 2.46 1.75
CA PHE A 92 1.69 3.63 1.61
C PHE A 92 0.93 4.74 0.89
N VAL A 93 1.25 5.97 1.27
CA VAL A 93 0.76 7.18 0.65
C VAL A 93 1.83 7.67 -0.30
N ALA A 94 1.45 7.95 -1.53
CA ALA A 94 2.34 8.53 -2.53
C ALA A 94 1.69 9.73 -3.22
N ARG A 95 2.49 10.77 -3.47
CA ARG A 95 2.07 11.91 -4.28
C ARG A 95 1.82 11.45 -5.73
N LYS A 96 0.71 11.89 -6.30
CA LYS A 96 0.38 11.59 -7.70
C LYS A 96 1.35 12.28 -8.66
N GLN A 97 1.66 11.59 -9.75
CA GLN A 97 2.47 12.17 -10.81
C GLN A 97 1.78 13.41 -11.40
N GLY A 98 2.51 14.51 -11.52
CA GLY A 98 2.00 15.76 -12.07
C GLY A 98 1.20 16.63 -11.09
N SER A 99 1.06 16.21 -9.82
CA SER A 99 0.45 17.03 -8.76
C SER A 99 1.46 17.35 -7.65
N THR A 100 1.31 18.52 -7.03
CA THR A 100 2.12 18.94 -5.87
C THR A 100 1.43 18.61 -4.55
N THR A 101 0.11 18.53 -4.55
CA THR A 101 -0.73 18.35 -3.35
C THR A 101 -1.43 17.02 -3.31
N ASP A 102 -1.75 16.43 -4.47
CA ASP A 102 -2.63 15.26 -4.50
C ASP A 102 -1.88 13.98 -4.21
N ASN A 103 -2.49 13.14 -3.39
CA ASN A 103 -1.97 11.89 -2.91
C ASN A 103 -2.91 10.75 -3.32
N ALA A 104 -2.35 9.56 -3.35
CA ALA A 104 -3.11 8.32 -3.36
C ALA A 104 -2.59 7.43 -2.23
N CYS A 105 -3.50 6.69 -1.59
CA CYS A 105 -3.13 5.62 -0.69
C CYS A 105 -3.29 4.29 -1.41
N HIS A 106 -2.21 3.52 -1.46
CA HIS A 106 -2.20 2.18 -2.02
C HIS A 106 -2.25 1.18 -0.87
N LEU A 107 -3.32 0.37 -0.84
CA LEU A 107 -3.59 -0.59 0.21
C LEU A 107 -3.21 -2.00 -0.19
N PHE A 108 -2.65 -2.71 0.78
CA PHE A 108 -2.15 -4.05 0.64
C PHE A 108 -2.58 -4.90 1.82
N ALA A 109 -2.66 -6.21 1.58
CA ALA A 109 -2.81 -7.19 2.63
C ALA A 109 -1.62 -8.15 2.66
N GLU A 110 -1.29 -8.61 3.86
CA GLU A 110 -0.33 -9.69 4.07
C GLU A 110 -0.73 -10.94 3.27
N LEU A 111 0.27 -11.59 2.67
CA LEU A 111 0.07 -12.81 1.88
C LEU A 111 0.88 -13.98 2.43
N ASP A 112 2.13 -13.72 2.82
CA ASP A 112 3.07 -14.71 3.32
C ASP A 112 3.44 -14.35 4.77
N PRO A 113 3.18 -15.23 5.75
CA PRO A 113 3.52 -14.98 7.16
C PRO A 113 5.03 -14.84 7.40
N ASN A 114 5.88 -15.36 6.51
CA ASN A 114 7.33 -15.18 6.59
C ASN A 114 7.78 -13.77 6.15
N GLN A 115 6.89 -13.03 5.50
CA GLN A 115 7.09 -11.63 5.10
C GLN A 115 5.94 -10.78 5.63
N PRO A 116 5.84 -10.60 6.96
CA PRO A 116 4.72 -9.93 7.58
C PRO A 116 4.65 -8.46 7.17
N ALA A 117 3.44 -7.89 7.16
CA ALA A 117 3.22 -6.50 6.78
C ALA A 117 4.11 -5.52 7.57
N SER A 118 4.34 -5.78 8.85
CA SER A 118 5.22 -4.97 9.71
C SER A 118 6.68 -4.97 9.26
N ALA A 119 7.20 -6.09 8.76
CA ALA A 119 8.58 -6.17 8.25
C ALA A 119 8.73 -5.32 6.97
N ILE A 120 7.71 -5.34 6.11
CA ILE A 120 7.67 -4.55 4.88
C ILE A 120 7.64 -3.06 5.21
N VAL A 121 6.72 -2.63 6.08
CA VAL A 121 6.60 -1.25 6.57
C VAL A 121 7.94 -0.78 7.16
N ASN A 122 8.53 -1.57 8.06
CA ASN A 122 9.82 -1.24 8.67
C ASN A 122 10.94 -1.07 7.64
N PHE A 123 10.96 -1.89 6.60
CA PHE A 123 11.95 -1.77 5.53
C PHE A 123 11.74 -0.51 4.68
N VAL A 124 10.49 -0.19 4.31
CA VAL A 124 10.15 1.05 3.60
C VAL A 124 10.55 2.27 4.41
N SER A 125 10.19 2.32 5.70
CA SER A 125 10.53 3.43 6.59
C SER A 125 12.04 3.62 6.73
N LYS A 126 12.82 2.53 6.85
CA LYS A 126 14.29 2.61 6.87
C LYS A 126 14.85 3.19 5.57
N VAL A 127 14.33 2.78 4.42
CA VAL A 127 14.78 3.31 3.11
C VAL A 127 14.44 4.79 2.97
N MET A 128 13.25 5.22 3.42
CA MET A 128 12.85 6.64 3.42
C MET A 128 13.73 7.49 4.34
N LEU A 129 14.02 7.02 5.56
CA LEU A 129 14.88 7.73 6.51
C LEU A 129 16.30 7.90 5.98
N ASN A 130 16.88 6.85 5.40
CA ASN A 130 18.24 6.90 4.84
C ASN A 130 18.36 7.85 3.64
N ALA A 131 17.26 8.11 2.92
CA ALA A 131 17.26 9.06 1.81
C ALA A 131 17.19 10.52 2.27
N GLY A 132 16.61 10.80 3.44
CA GLY A 132 16.58 12.14 4.04
C GLY A 132 17.88 12.54 4.76
N GLN A 133 18.82 11.61 4.91
CA GLN A 133 20.15 11.83 5.51
C GLN A 133 21.24 12.17 4.48
N LYS A 134 20.89 12.35 3.21
CA LYS A 134 21.78 12.81 2.13
C LYS A 134 21.44 14.22 1.72
#